data_AF-A0AA35JJR6-F1
#
_entry.id   AF-A0AA35JJR6-F1
#
_cell.length_a   1.000
_cell.length_b   1.000
_cell.length_c   1.000
_cell.angle_alpha   90.00
_cell.angle_beta   90.00
_cell.angle_gamma   90.00
#
_symmetry.space_group_name_H-M   'P 1'
#
loop_
_entity.id
_entity.type
_entity.pdbx_description
1 polymer ?
#
loop_
_entity_poly.entity_id
_entity_poly.type
_entity_poly.pdbx_seq_one_letter_code
_entity_poly.pdbx_strand_id
1 'polypeptide(L)'
;MSSRWFNAIHLLVCPATVLAGYLLNAYGCGAALQETLNKDGVVNAVFVKKGWFWTSLVGWWCIIRYLPAPAGAGSRRRRMAHSFSRYAILTAWWYVFTQGIWFGVGPIMDLVFVYTGGHCHYDVFDAAGHVNRDFQGSETRTQRALTLIRDVLTLHGGEHVHEQQQQQLWDRTVGSIKNALQAAAAYATLPANVNVTDSTSTVASVNTFIHDQMHQWQGPLTTSAQCRRSGGHWAGGHDPSGHVFLATLMCMFLLGELRVFGRRALAHLYAQKWHVLALVTRLFDTGPLWTWRRCGGGSMRCGARLWRALVEPPVTCARALLRLARCVACDHPIVLLLALLVTWLWQLLLTAVASRFHTVREHLSGLLAAYIVTGIVYARDAAALRPI
;
A
#
# COMPACT_ATOMS: atom_id res chain seq x y z
N MET A 1 27.89 -6.57 -15.48
CA MET A 1 26.95 -7.70 -15.32
C MET A 1 26.66 -8.34 -16.67
N SER A 2 26.81 -9.67 -16.75
CA SER A 2 26.36 -10.44 -17.91
C SER A 2 24.83 -10.36 -18.02
N SER A 3 24.30 -10.48 -19.25
CA SER A 3 22.85 -10.46 -19.52
C SER A 3 22.08 -11.50 -18.69
N ARG A 4 22.72 -12.64 -18.40
CA ARG A 4 22.17 -13.75 -17.62
C ARG A 4 21.93 -13.37 -16.16
N TRP A 5 22.90 -12.76 -15.49
CA TRP A 5 22.75 -12.34 -14.09
C TRP A 5 21.67 -11.28 -13.91
N PHE A 6 21.53 -10.37 -14.88
CA PHE A 6 20.46 -9.37 -14.82
C PHE A 6 19.08 -10.02 -14.95
N ASN A 7 18.91 -10.98 -15.87
CA ASN A 7 17.65 -11.71 -16.01
C ASN A 7 17.30 -12.48 -14.72
N ALA A 8 18.29 -13.12 -14.10
CA ALA A 8 18.10 -13.82 -12.84
C ALA A 8 17.65 -12.88 -11.72
N ILE A 9 18.33 -11.73 -11.55
CA ILE A 9 17.93 -10.72 -10.55
C ILE A 9 16.52 -10.20 -10.84
N HIS A 10 16.25 -9.87 -12.10
CA HIS A 10 14.95 -9.33 -12.50
C HIS A 10 13.81 -10.28 -12.15
N LEU A 11 13.96 -11.60 -12.39
CA LEU A 11 12.93 -12.61 -12.15
C LEU A 11 12.89 -13.15 -10.71
N LEU A 12 13.98 -13.08 -9.95
CA LEU A 12 14.05 -13.72 -8.63
C LEU A 12 13.92 -12.75 -7.46
N VAL A 13 14.14 -11.46 -7.66
CA VAL A 13 14.18 -10.49 -6.55
C VAL A 13 12.87 -10.48 -5.76
N CYS A 14 11.71 -10.42 -6.41
CA CYS A 14 10.42 -10.34 -5.70
C CYS A 14 10.10 -11.65 -4.94
N PRO A 15 10.18 -12.85 -5.55
CA PRO A 15 10.01 -14.12 -4.84
C PRO A 15 11.00 -14.29 -3.68
N ALA A 16 12.27 -13.91 -3.89
CA ALA A 16 13.29 -13.97 -2.84
C ALA A 16 12.96 -13.03 -1.68
N THR A 17 12.45 -11.83 -1.95
CA THR A 17 12.00 -10.89 -0.91
C THR A 17 10.81 -11.41 -0.12
N VAL A 18 9.81 -12.03 -0.78
CA VAL A 18 8.67 -12.66 -0.09
C VAL A 18 9.15 -13.82 0.78
N LEU A 19 10.03 -14.68 0.24
CA LEU A 19 10.63 -15.78 0.99
C LEU A 19 11.41 -15.28 2.21
N ALA A 20 12.21 -14.23 2.05
CA ALA A 20 12.94 -13.61 3.15
C ALA A 20 12.00 -13.11 4.26
N GLY A 21 10.83 -12.56 3.91
CA GLY A 21 9.83 -12.14 4.89
C GLY A 21 9.27 -13.31 5.70
N TYR A 22 8.98 -14.44 5.04
CA TYR A 22 8.56 -15.66 5.74
C TYR A 22 9.64 -16.23 6.65
N LEU A 23 10.89 -16.22 6.20
CA LEU A 23 12.02 -16.65 7.02
C LEU A 23 12.17 -15.75 8.26
N LEU A 24 12.13 -14.42 8.10
CA LEU A 24 12.19 -13.47 9.23
C LEU A 24 11.08 -13.71 10.25
N ASN A 25 9.86 -14.05 9.78
CA ASN A 25 8.77 -14.39 10.67
C ASN A 25 9.02 -15.73 11.39
N ALA A 26 9.50 -16.76 10.67
CA ALA A 26 9.82 -18.07 11.24
C ALA A 26 10.94 -18.03 12.30
N TYR A 27 11.90 -17.11 12.16
CA TYR A 27 12.98 -16.90 13.14
C TYR A 27 12.59 -15.99 14.32
N GLY A 28 11.33 -15.57 14.43
CA GLY A 28 10.83 -14.77 15.56
C GLY A 28 11.12 -13.26 15.47
N CYS A 29 11.79 -12.79 14.42
CA CYS A 29 12.02 -11.35 14.19
C CYS A 29 10.75 -10.62 13.67
N GLY A 30 9.73 -11.37 13.24
CA GLY A 30 8.51 -10.80 12.67
C GLY A 30 7.59 -10.11 13.68
N ALA A 31 7.51 -10.62 14.92
CA ALA A 31 6.58 -10.11 15.93
C ALA A 31 6.87 -8.65 16.32
N ALA A 32 8.13 -8.33 16.61
CA ALA A 32 8.55 -6.96 16.95
C ALA A 32 8.33 -5.98 15.78
N LEU A 33 8.54 -6.44 14.54
CA LEU A 33 8.29 -5.61 13.36
C LEU A 33 6.80 -5.36 13.18
N GLN A 34 5.96 -6.37 13.44
CA GLN A 34 4.51 -6.28 13.29
C GLN A 34 3.86 -5.27 14.22
N GLU A 35 4.34 -5.12 15.46
CA GLU A 35 3.82 -4.12 16.40
C GLU A 35 3.99 -2.69 15.90
N THR A 36 4.99 -2.44 15.05
CA THR A 36 5.24 -1.11 14.47
C THR A 36 4.39 -0.80 13.22
N LEU A 37 3.63 -1.77 12.71
CA LEU A 37 2.89 -1.63 11.45
C LEU A 37 1.53 -0.96 11.66
N ASN A 38 1.45 0.32 11.31
CA ASN A 38 0.19 1.04 11.27
C ASN A 38 -0.41 1.09 9.84
N LYS A 39 -1.54 0.43 9.63
CA LYS A 39 -2.28 0.39 8.35
C LYS A 39 -2.81 1.76 7.92
N ASP A 40 -3.09 2.65 8.86
CA ASP A 40 -3.67 3.97 8.63
C ASP A 40 -2.62 5.10 8.68
N GLY A 41 -1.34 4.75 8.72
CA GLY A 41 -0.23 5.71 8.72
C GLY A 41 -0.18 6.57 7.45
N VAL A 42 0.26 7.82 7.61
CA VAL A 42 0.41 8.80 6.51
C VAL A 42 1.30 8.26 5.38
N VAL A 43 2.37 7.54 5.73
CA VAL A 43 3.28 6.92 4.76
C VAL A 43 2.53 5.92 3.87
N ASN A 44 1.69 5.06 4.47
CA ASN A 44 0.89 4.11 3.70
C ASN A 44 -0.11 4.82 2.79
N ALA A 45 -0.77 5.86 3.30
CA ALA A 45 -1.77 6.62 2.54
C ALA A 45 -1.20 7.38 1.35
N VAL A 46 0.00 7.97 1.48
CA VAL A 46 0.60 8.83 0.46
C VAL A 46 1.50 8.06 -0.50
N PHE A 47 2.31 7.12 -0.01
CA PHE A 47 3.28 6.40 -0.85
C PHE A 47 2.72 5.09 -1.34
N VAL A 48 2.32 4.20 -0.44
CA VAL A 48 1.94 2.83 -0.79
C VAL A 48 0.65 2.79 -1.61
N LYS A 49 -0.42 3.46 -1.14
CA LYS A 49 -1.70 3.49 -1.86
C LYS A 49 -1.63 4.21 -3.21
N LYS A 50 -0.66 5.12 -3.40
CA LYS A 50 -0.39 5.83 -4.66
C LYS A 50 0.88 5.34 -5.34
N GLY A 51 1.29 4.10 -5.08
CA GLY A 51 2.58 3.58 -5.53
C GLY A 51 2.80 3.69 -7.03
N TRP A 52 1.81 3.29 -7.84
CA TRP A 52 1.91 3.31 -9.30
C TRP A 52 2.17 4.72 -9.85
N PHE A 53 1.58 5.75 -9.23
CA PHE A 53 1.83 7.15 -9.59
C PHE A 53 3.30 7.53 -9.39
N TRP A 54 3.88 7.23 -8.21
CA TRP A 54 5.28 7.55 -7.91
C TRP A 54 6.25 6.78 -8.82
N THR A 55 5.96 5.51 -9.08
CA THR A 55 6.74 4.68 -10.01
C THR A 55 6.69 5.21 -11.43
N SER A 56 5.53 5.67 -11.88
CA SER A 56 5.37 6.29 -13.19
C SER A 56 6.16 7.60 -13.26
N LEU A 57 6.00 8.48 -12.28
CA LEU A 57 6.64 9.80 -12.25
C LEU A 57 8.17 9.68 -12.29
N VAL A 58 8.75 8.92 -11.36
CA VAL A 58 10.21 8.77 -11.26
C VAL A 58 10.78 7.92 -12.39
N GLY A 59 10.05 6.88 -12.80
CA GLY A 59 10.42 6.03 -13.94
C GLY A 59 10.53 6.83 -15.23
N TRP A 60 9.49 7.59 -15.60
CA TRP A 60 9.50 8.45 -16.79
C TRP A 60 10.55 9.55 -16.71
N TRP A 61 10.73 10.16 -15.55
CA TRP A 61 11.76 11.16 -15.35
C TRP A 61 13.17 10.59 -15.59
N CYS A 62 13.46 9.38 -15.11
CA CYS A 62 14.72 8.70 -15.39
C CYS A 62 14.87 8.31 -16.86
N ILE A 63 13.81 7.81 -17.50
CA ILE A 63 13.81 7.49 -18.94
C ILE A 63 14.17 8.76 -19.74
N ILE A 64 13.49 9.87 -19.52
CA ILE A 64 13.72 11.11 -20.28
C ILE A 64 15.17 11.60 -20.09
N ARG A 65 15.70 11.52 -18.86
CA ARG A 65 17.02 12.05 -18.49
C ARG A 65 18.20 11.20 -18.97
N TYR A 66 18.05 9.87 -18.95
CA TYR A 66 19.16 8.94 -19.18
C TYR A 66 19.07 8.14 -20.47
N LEU A 67 17.95 8.21 -21.21
CA LEU A 67 17.85 7.53 -22.49
C LEU A 67 18.90 8.11 -23.44
N PRO A 68 19.73 7.26 -24.08
CA PRO A 68 20.86 7.75 -24.85
C PRO A 68 20.41 8.62 -26.02
N ALA A 69 21.03 9.81 -26.12
CA ALA A 69 21.02 10.61 -27.33
C ALA A 69 21.62 9.74 -28.45
N PRO A 70 20.88 9.48 -29.54
CA PRO A 70 21.29 8.52 -30.54
C PRO A 70 22.27 9.13 -31.55
N ALA A 71 23.01 8.28 -32.25
CA ALA A 71 23.63 8.63 -33.54
C ALA A 71 22.60 8.82 -34.68
N GLY A 72 21.32 9.09 -34.36
CA GLY A 72 20.20 9.26 -35.30
C GLY A 72 18.83 9.22 -34.63
N ALA A 73 17.96 10.22 -34.90
CA ALA A 73 16.68 10.47 -34.20
C ALA A 73 15.74 9.24 -34.12
N GLY A 74 15.75 8.35 -35.13
CA GLY A 74 14.88 7.18 -35.20
C GLY A 74 15.11 6.14 -34.08
N SER A 75 16.34 5.96 -33.60
CA SER A 75 16.63 4.95 -32.56
C SER A 75 16.18 5.36 -31.15
N ARG A 76 16.11 6.68 -30.87
CA ARG A 76 15.54 7.19 -29.61
C ARG A 76 14.02 7.00 -29.58
N ARG A 77 13.33 7.36 -30.66
CA ARG A 77 11.87 7.17 -30.78
C ARG A 77 11.47 5.71 -30.61
N ARG A 78 12.20 4.79 -31.25
CA ARG A 78 11.97 3.35 -31.11
C ARG A 78 12.13 2.89 -29.65
N ARG A 79 13.22 3.26 -28.97
CA ARG A 79 13.42 2.90 -27.56
C ARG A 79 12.35 3.47 -26.63
N MET A 80 11.94 4.73 -26.83
CA MET A 80 10.83 5.32 -26.08
C MET A 80 9.52 4.59 -26.32
N ALA A 81 9.23 4.19 -27.56
CA ALA A 81 8.04 3.41 -27.90
C ALA A 81 8.04 2.03 -27.21
N HIS A 82 9.20 1.37 -27.09
CA HIS A 82 9.31 0.13 -26.31
C HIS A 82 9.02 0.36 -24.82
N SER A 83 9.67 1.34 -24.17
CA SER A 83 9.39 1.66 -22.76
C SER A 83 7.93 2.05 -22.54
N PHE A 84 7.34 2.84 -23.46
CA PHE A 84 5.93 3.20 -23.43
C PHE A 84 5.02 1.97 -23.56
N SER A 85 5.30 1.08 -24.51
CA SER A 85 4.52 -0.14 -24.72
C SER A 85 4.52 -1.03 -23.47
N ARG A 86 5.69 -1.23 -22.84
CA ARG A 86 5.79 -1.96 -21.57
C ARG A 86 4.96 -1.31 -20.47
N TYR A 87 5.12 0.01 -20.30
CA TYR A 87 4.37 0.77 -19.32
C TYR A 87 2.86 0.67 -19.54
N ALA A 88 2.40 0.80 -20.80
CA ALA A 88 1.00 0.71 -21.17
C ALA A 88 0.42 -0.68 -20.89
N ILE A 89 1.13 -1.75 -21.25
CA ILE A 89 0.71 -3.13 -20.97
C ILE A 89 0.60 -3.38 -19.46
N LEU A 90 1.61 -2.97 -18.68
CA LEU A 90 1.60 -3.16 -17.23
C LEU A 90 0.52 -2.30 -16.54
N THR A 91 0.28 -1.08 -17.04
CA THR A 91 -0.80 -0.21 -16.53
C THR A 91 -2.16 -0.80 -16.82
N ALA A 92 -2.38 -1.29 -18.04
CA ALA A 92 -3.63 -1.96 -18.42
C ALA A 92 -3.85 -3.21 -17.56
N TRP A 93 -2.80 -4.00 -17.32
CA TRP A 93 -2.88 -5.18 -16.47
C TRP A 93 -3.19 -4.84 -15.01
N TRP A 94 -2.51 -3.84 -14.44
CA TRP A 94 -2.82 -3.35 -13.10
C TRP A 94 -4.28 -2.89 -12.98
N TYR A 95 -4.74 -2.12 -13.96
CA TYR A 95 -6.10 -1.60 -13.98
C TYR A 95 -7.13 -2.73 -14.04
N VAL A 96 -7.00 -3.66 -14.99
CA VAL A 96 -7.90 -4.82 -15.13
C VAL A 96 -7.89 -5.71 -13.89
N PHE A 97 -6.73 -5.92 -13.27
CA PHE A 97 -6.61 -6.80 -12.12
C PHE A 97 -7.23 -6.22 -10.85
N THR A 98 -7.12 -4.90 -10.65
CA THR A 98 -7.46 -4.24 -9.37
C THR A 98 -8.64 -3.27 -9.42
N GLN A 99 -8.98 -2.75 -10.60
CA GLN A 99 -10.05 -1.79 -10.80
C GLN A 99 -11.22 -2.45 -11.53
N GLY A 100 -12.44 -2.08 -11.16
CA GLY A 100 -13.64 -2.55 -11.88
C GLY A 100 -13.57 -2.13 -13.34
N ILE A 101 -13.72 -3.10 -14.24
CA ILE A 101 -13.84 -2.81 -15.67
C ILE A 101 -15.22 -2.18 -15.88
N TRP A 102 -15.29 -1.24 -16.84
CA TRP A 102 -16.52 -0.54 -17.23
C TRP A 102 -17.76 -1.46 -17.24
N PHE A 103 -18.92 -0.91 -16.88
CA PHE A 103 -20.24 -1.57 -16.86
C PHE A 103 -20.44 -2.66 -15.80
N GLY A 104 -20.24 -2.32 -14.53
CA GLY A 104 -20.75 -3.15 -13.41
C GLY A 104 -20.00 -4.47 -13.18
N VAL A 105 -18.90 -4.73 -13.89
CA VAL A 105 -18.05 -5.92 -13.68
C VAL A 105 -16.98 -5.60 -12.64
N GLY A 106 -16.88 -6.45 -11.62
CA GLY A 106 -15.84 -6.37 -10.59
C GLY A 106 -14.43 -6.55 -11.16
N PRO A 107 -13.39 -6.07 -10.46
CA PRO A 107 -12.00 -6.36 -10.83
C PRO A 107 -11.73 -7.87 -10.79
N ILE A 108 -10.72 -8.35 -11.54
CA ILE A 108 -10.37 -9.79 -11.56
C ILE A 108 -10.17 -10.34 -10.16
N MET A 109 -9.54 -9.59 -9.24
CA MET A 109 -9.35 -10.05 -7.87
C MET A 109 -10.68 -10.31 -7.13
N ASP A 110 -11.67 -9.44 -7.27
CA ASP A 110 -12.99 -9.63 -6.65
C ASP A 110 -13.74 -10.79 -7.33
N LEU A 111 -13.59 -10.98 -8.64
CA LEU A 111 -14.18 -12.11 -9.36
C LEU A 111 -13.58 -13.46 -8.92
N VAL A 112 -12.26 -13.54 -8.76
CA VAL A 112 -11.59 -14.73 -8.22
C VAL A 112 -12.08 -15.03 -6.81
N PHE A 113 -12.25 -14.00 -5.99
CA PHE A 113 -12.77 -14.14 -4.64
C PHE A 113 -14.18 -14.72 -4.60
N VAL A 114 -15.10 -14.15 -5.40
CA VAL A 114 -16.49 -14.64 -5.48
C VAL A 114 -16.54 -16.05 -6.07
N TYR A 115 -15.76 -16.32 -7.12
CA TYR A 115 -15.70 -17.63 -7.76
C TYR A 115 -15.17 -18.73 -6.83
N THR A 116 -14.32 -18.38 -5.88
CA THR A 116 -13.77 -19.31 -4.87
C THR A 116 -14.67 -19.48 -3.65
N GLY A 117 -15.90 -18.93 -3.68
CA GLY A 117 -16.91 -19.07 -2.64
C GLY A 117 -17.03 -17.87 -1.69
N GLY A 118 -16.24 -16.82 -1.89
CA GLY A 118 -16.25 -15.65 -1.05
C GLY A 118 -17.46 -14.75 -1.26
N HIS A 119 -17.93 -14.14 -0.18
CA HIS A 119 -19.08 -13.24 -0.20
C HIS A 119 -18.99 -12.19 0.92
N CYS A 120 -19.94 -11.26 0.93
CA CYS A 120 -20.02 -10.23 1.97
C CYS A 120 -20.64 -10.80 3.24
N HIS A 121 -19.95 -10.67 4.37
CA HIS A 121 -20.37 -11.16 5.68
C HIS A 121 -20.61 -10.01 6.67
N TYR A 122 -21.42 -10.30 7.70
CA TYR A 122 -21.89 -9.37 8.74
C TYR A 122 -21.81 -10.00 10.14
N ASP A 123 -20.69 -10.62 10.45
CA ASP A 123 -20.29 -11.19 11.74
C ASP A 123 -19.86 -10.10 12.74
N VAL A 124 -20.82 -9.21 13.04
CA VAL A 124 -20.63 -8.03 13.89
C VAL A 124 -20.22 -8.40 15.31
N PHE A 125 -20.87 -9.41 15.87
CA PHE A 125 -20.66 -9.85 17.26
C PHE A 125 -19.96 -11.21 17.33
N ASP A 126 -19.06 -11.40 18.29
CA ASP A 126 -18.41 -12.68 18.56
C ASP A 126 -19.30 -13.62 19.38
N ALA A 127 -18.86 -14.85 19.64
CA ALA A 127 -19.66 -15.82 20.40
C ALA A 127 -19.96 -15.39 21.86
N ALA A 128 -19.21 -14.43 22.39
CA ALA A 128 -19.41 -13.86 23.73
C ALA A 128 -20.34 -12.62 23.71
N GLY A 129 -20.77 -12.16 22.53
CA GLY A 129 -21.64 -11.01 22.36
C GLY A 129 -20.88 -9.68 22.24
N HIS A 130 -19.56 -9.70 22.22
CA HIS A 130 -18.76 -8.49 22.05
C HIS A 130 -18.62 -8.14 20.57
N VAL A 131 -18.27 -6.89 20.28
CA VAL A 131 -17.96 -6.51 18.89
C VAL A 131 -16.73 -7.30 18.45
N ASN A 132 -16.91 -8.09 17.39
CA ASN A 132 -15.88 -8.95 16.85
C ASN A 132 -14.67 -8.10 16.42
N ARG A 133 -13.50 -8.37 16.98
CA ARG A 133 -12.27 -7.62 16.70
C ARG A 133 -11.76 -7.80 15.27
N ASP A 134 -12.13 -8.91 14.64
CA ASP A 134 -11.78 -9.22 13.26
C ASP A 134 -12.79 -8.62 12.25
N PHE A 135 -13.93 -8.11 12.74
CA PHE A 135 -14.93 -7.40 11.93
C PHE A 135 -14.37 -6.05 11.46
N GLN A 136 -13.92 -5.98 10.20
CA GLN A 136 -13.24 -4.86 9.51
C GLN A 136 -11.74 -4.62 9.83
N GLY A 137 -11.20 -5.27 10.87
CA GLY A 137 -9.76 -5.29 11.18
C GLY A 137 -9.13 -3.95 11.63
N SER A 138 -9.94 -2.93 11.95
CA SER A 138 -9.53 -1.67 12.59
C SER A 138 -10.75 -1.06 13.27
N GLU A 139 -10.62 -0.60 14.51
CA GLU A 139 -11.73 -0.05 15.31
C GLU A 139 -12.46 1.09 14.58
N THR A 140 -11.72 1.97 13.91
CA THR A 140 -12.31 3.08 13.15
C THR A 140 -13.16 2.60 11.97
N ARG A 141 -12.77 1.49 11.33
CA ARG A 141 -13.52 0.88 10.23
C ARG A 141 -14.74 0.14 10.75
N THR A 142 -14.59 -0.55 11.88
CA THR A 142 -15.67 -1.21 12.60
C THR A 142 -16.76 -0.23 13.00
N GLN A 143 -16.40 0.91 13.61
CA GLN A 143 -17.36 1.96 13.99
C GLN A 143 -18.13 2.52 12.79
N ARG A 144 -17.45 2.76 11.66
CA ARG A 144 -18.10 3.22 10.42
C ARG A 144 -19.06 2.17 9.87
N ALA A 145 -18.65 0.90 9.86
CA ALA A 145 -19.49 -0.22 9.43
C ALA A 145 -20.76 -0.35 10.28
N LEU A 146 -20.61 -0.30 11.62
CA LEU A 146 -21.75 -0.32 12.55
C LEU A 146 -22.71 0.84 12.33
N THR A 147 -22.17 2.04 12.06
CA THR A 147 -22.99 3.23 11.73
C THR A 147 -23.80 2.99 10.46
N LEU A 148 -23.17 2.47 9.39
CA LEU A 148 -23.84 2.17 8.13
C LEU A 148 -24.95 1.11 8.29
N ILE A 149 -24.66 0.04 9.01
CA ILE A 149 -25.63 -1.03 9.29
C ILE A 149 -26.82 -0.47 10.06
N ARG A 150 -26.57 0.29 11.14
CA ARG A 150 -27.63 0.94 11.91
C ARG A 150 -28.48 1.84 11.03
N ASP A 151 -27.87 2.66 10.19
CA ASP A 151 -28.60 3.62 9.35
C ASP A 151 -29.50 2.88 8.36
N VAL A 152 -28.98 1.87 7.67
CA VAL A 152 -29.75 1.00 6.76
C VAL A 152 -30.90 0.33 7.49
N LEU A 153 -30.65 -0.21 8.68
CA LEU A 153 -31.69 -0.79 9.52
C LEU A 153 -32.76 0.27 9.79
N THR A 154 -32.42 1.39 10.44
CA THR A 154 -33.41 2.41 10.81
C THR A 154 -34.21 3.00 9.64
N LEU A 155 -33.64 3.02 8.43
CA LEU A 155 -34.32 3.48 7.22
C LEU A 155 -35.38 2.49 6.71
N HIS A 156 -35.18 1.18 6.84
CA HIS A 156 -36.04 0.16 6.22
C HIS A 156 -36.93 -0.60 7.22
N GLY A 157 -36.60 -0.63 8.51
CA GLY A 157 -37.35 -1.45 9.49
C GLY A 157 -38.59 -0.81 10.09
N GLY A 158 -38.95 0.43 9.73
CA GLY A 158 -40.11 1.13 10.29
C GLY A 158 -41.47 0.65 9.76
N GLU A 159 -41.54 0.05 8.58
CA GLU A 159 -42.82 -0.25 7.90
C GLU A 159 -43.03 -1.72 7.49
N HIS A 160 -42.01 -2.58 7.53
CA HIS A 160 -42.05 -3.90 6.88
C HIS A 160 -42.01 -5.14 7.80
N VAL A 161 -42.06 -4.97 9.13
CA VAL A 161 -41.97 -6.11 10.07
C VAL A 161 -43.37 -6.49 10.57
N HIS A 162 -44.05 -7.37 9.84
CA HIS A 162 -45.42 -7.80 10.19
C HIS A 162 -45.49 -8.81 11.35
N GLU A 163 -44.35 -9.36 11.79
CA GLU A 163 -44.29 -10.43 12.79
C GLU A 163 -43.67 -9.95 14.10
N GLN A 164 -44.37 -10.13 15.23
CA GLN A 164 -43.92 -9.65 16.56
C GLN A 164 -42.53 -10.18 16.94
N GLN A 165 -42.21 -11.42 16.58
CA GLN A 165 -40.92 -12.03 16.89
C GLN A 165 -39.77 -11.37 16.11
N GLN A 166 -40.01 -11.02 14.85
CA GLN A 166 -39.03 -10.32 14.01
C GLN A 166 -38.85 -8.85 14.47
N GLN A 167 -39.92 -8.21 14.97
CA GLN A 167 -39.83 -6.87 15.56
C GLN A 167 -39.01 -6.86 16.85
N GLN A 168 -39.15 -7.89 17.69
CA GLN A 168 -38.30 -8.02 18.88
C GLN A 168 -36.83 -8.22 18.54
N LEU A 169 -36.53 -9.02 17.50
CA LEU A 169 -35.16 -9.22 17.02
C LEU A 169 -34.58 -7.92 16.42
N TRP A 170 -35.41 -7.15 15.72
CA TRP A 170 -35.07 -5.83 15.22
C TRP A 170 -34.62 -4.88 16.31
N ASP A 171 -35.48 -4.66 17.31
CA ASP A 171 -35.24 -3.70 18.39
C ASP A 171 -33.99 -4.08 19.18
N ARG A 172 -33.78 -5.38 19.41
CA ARG A 172 -32.55 -5.91 20.01
C ARG A 172 -31.33 -5.63 19.15
N THR A 173 -31.39 -5.88 17.84
CA THR A 173 -30.27 -5.67 16.92
C THR A 173 -29.85 -4.20 16.89
N VAL A 174 -30.81 -3.29 16.68
CA VAL A 174 -30.56 -1.85 16.65
C VAL A 174 -30.07 -1.35 18.01
N GLY A 175 -30.63 -1.85 19.12
CA GLY A 175 -30.19 -1.55 20.48
C GLY A 175 -28.74 -1.96 20.73
N SER A 176 -28.37 -3.19 20.39
CA SER A 176 -27.00 -3.71 20.53
C SER A 176 -25.98 -2.89 19.73
N ILE A 177 -26.30 -2.52 18.50
CA ILE A 177 -25.41 -1.68 17.66
C ILE A 177 -25.29 -0.26 18.26
N LYS A 178 -26.39 0.34 18.73
CA LYS A 178 -26.34 1.65 19.40
C LYS A 178 -25.46 1.61 20.65
N ASN A 179 -25.60 0.58 21.48
CA ASN A 179 -24.79 0.40 22.68
C ASN A 179 -23.31 0.25 22.33
N ALA A 180 -22.97 -0.55 21.32
CA ALA A 180 -21.60 -0.70 20.83
C ALA A 180 -21.00 0.64 20.36
N LEU A 181 -21.76 1.44 19.61
CA LEU A 181 -21.32 2.76 19.14
C LEU A 181 -21.16 3.78 20.28
N GLN A 182 -22.09 3.81 21.24
CA GLN A 182 -22.00 4.69 22.41
C GLN A 182 -20.79 4.34 23.27
N ALA A 183 -20.56 3.05 23.48
CA ALA A 183 -19.49 2.59 24.33
C ALA A 183 -18.11 2.82 23.67
N ALA A 184 -18.03 2.69 22.35
CA ALA A 184 -16.86 3.13 21.57
C ALA A 184 -16.58 4.65 21.68
N ALA A 185 -17.63 5.48 21.76
CA ALA A 185 -17.49 6.92 21.96
C ALA A 185 -17.05 7.30 23.38
N ALA A 186 -17.45 6.51 24.39
CA ALA A 186 -17.13 6.76 25.79
C ALA A 186 -15.69 6.36 26.19
N TYR A 187 -15.16 5.26 25.63
CA TYR A 187 -13.88 4.67 26.06
C TYR A 187 -12.74 4.77 25.05
N ALA A 188 -12.93 5.50 23.94
CA ALA A 188 -11.97 5.59 22.81
C ALA A 188 -11.48 4.23 22.27
N THR A 189 -12.15 3.14 22.68
CA THR A 189 -11.90 1.72 22.37
C THR A 189 -13.26 1.02 22.43
N LEU A 190 -13.50 0.05 21.53
CA LEU A 190 -14.73 -0.75 21.56
C LEU A 190 -14.70 -1.63 22.82
N PRO A 191 -15.65 -1.50 23.77
CA PRO A 191 -15.57 -2.24 25.01
C PRO A 191 -15.78 -3.72 24.75
N ALA A 192 -14.96 -4.51 25.43
CA ALA A 192 -15.00 -5.97 25.42
C ALA A 192 -16.23 -6.54 26.15
N ASN A 193 -17.24 -5.73 26.53
CA ASN A 193 -18.36 -6.14 27.39
C ASN A 193 -19.68 -5.49 26.91
N VAL A 194 -19.97 -5.50 25.60
CA VAL A 194 -21.34 -5.20 25.16
C VAL A 194 -22.14 -6.47 25.47
N ASN A 195 -22.91 -6.48 26.56
CA ASN A 195 -23.79 -7.60 26.91
C ASN A 195 -24.91 -7.71 25.88
N VAL A 196 -24.60 -8.24 24.69
CA VAL A 196 -25.57 -8.83 23.78
C VAL A 196 -26.00 -10.13 24.46
N THR A 197 -26.86 -10.02 25.49
CA THR A 197 -27.60 -11.06 26.23
C THR A 197 -26.97 -12.47 26.31
N ASP A 198 -26.77 -12.99 27.53
CA ASP A 198 -26.12 -14.23 28.02
C ASP A 198 -26.25 -15.59 27.26
N SER A 199 -26.77 -15.67 26.04
CA SER A 199 -26.89 -16.91 25.27
C SER A 199 -26.31 -16.80 23.86
N THR A 200 -25.36 -17.69 23.53
CA THR A 200 -24.69 -17.79 22.22
C THR A 200 -25.67 -17.94 21.05
N SER A 201 -26.82 -18.60 21.28
CA SER A 201 -27.90 -18.70 20.30
C SER A 201 -28.52 -17.34 19.94
N THR A 202 -28.64 -16.45 20.91
CA THR A 202 -29.16 -15.09 20.70
C THR A 202 -28.17 -14.27 19.87
N VAL A 203 -26.87 -14.36 20.13
CA VAL A 203 -25.86 -13.65 19.32
C VAL A 203 -25.83 -14.15 17.89
N ALA A 204 -25.89 -15.47 17.68
CA ALA A 204 -25.97 -16.06 16.35
C ALA A 204 -27.19 -15.54 15.59
N SER A 205 -28.38 -15.52 16.22
CA SER A 205 -29.58 -14.98 15.58
C SER A 205 -29.48 -13.51 15.21
N VAL A 206 -28.82 -12.67 16.01
CA VAL A 206 -28.58 -11.25 15.68
C VAL A 206 -27.67 -11.11 14.45
N ASN A 207 -26.54 -11.83 14.40
CA ASN A 207 -25.64 -11.79 13.25
C ASN A 207 -26.33 -12.30 11.97
N THR A 208 -27.08 -13.41 12.05
CA THR A 208 -27.86 -13.93 10.92
C THR A 208 -28.93 -12.93 10.50
N PHE A 209 -29.63 -12.30 11.44
CA PHE A 209 -30.62 -11.28 11.15
C PHE A 209 -30.01 -10.09 10.40
N ILE A 210 -28.87 -9.56 10.87
CA ILE A 210 -28.15 -8.49 10.16
C ILE A 210 -27.77 -8.97 8.76
N HIS A 211 -27.19 -10.16 8.65
CA HIS A 211 -26.76 -10.72 7.37
C HIS A 211 -27.91 -10.79 6.36
N ASP A 212 -29.04 -11.38 6.75
CA ASP A 212 -30.20 -11.59 5.88
C ASP A 212 -30.83 -10.26 5.46
N GLN A 213 -31.04 -9.33 6.40
CA GLN A 213 -31.66 -8.03 6.10
C GLN A 213 -30.77 -7.17 5.19
N MET A 214 -29.46 -7.17 5.44
CA MET A 214 -28.52 -6.40 4.63
C MET A 214 -28.47 -6.92 3.19
N HIS A 215 -28.44 -8.24 2.99
CA HIS A 215 -28.50 -8.84 1.64
C HIS A 215 -29.85 -8.62 0.95
N GLN A 216 -30.95 -8.66 1.71
CA GLN A 216 -32.29 -8.41 1.18
C GLN A 216 -32.43 -7.00 0.60
N TRP A 217 -31.93 -5.98 1.28
CA TRP A 217 -32.11 -4.59 0.84
C TRP A 217 -31.06 -4.07 -0.12
N GLN A 218 -29.84 -4.60 -0.06
CA GLN A 218 -28.74 -4.09 -0.88
C GLN A 218 -28.51 -4.89 -2.16
N GLY A 219 -29.13 -6.06 -2.28
CA GLY A 219 -28.98 -6.95 -3.42
C GLY A 219 -27.61 -7.63 -3.47
N PRO A 220 -27.24 -8.24 -4.61
CA PRO A 220 -26.02 -9.04 -4.72
C PRO A 220 -24.75 -8.17 -4.65
N LEU A 221 -24.03 -8.26 -3.53
CA LEU A 221 -22.76 -7.60 -3.30
C LEU A 221 -21.62 -8.40 -3.95
N THR A 222 -21.27 -8.06 -5.19
CA THR A 222 -20.31 -8.83 -6.02
C THR A 222 -18.89 -8.27 -6.00
N THR A 223 -18.67 -7.14 -5.32
CA THR A 223 -17.34 -6.52 -5.20
C THR A 223 -17.01 -6.17 -3.76
N SER A 224 -15.72 -6.20 -3.43
CA SER A 224 -15.22 -5.84 -2.11
C SER A 224 -15.50 -4.37 -1.78
N ALA A 225 -15.55 -3.51 -2.80
CA ALA A 225 -15.90 -2.09 -2.65
C ALA A 225 -17.39 -1.90 -2.29
N GLN A 226 -18.31 -2.64 -2.92
CA GLN A 226 -19.73 -2.62 -2.56
C GLN A 226 -19.91 -3.11 -1.13
N CYS A 227 -19.35 -4.28 -0.79
CA CYS A 227 -19.47 -4.84 0.56
C CYS A 227 -19.00 -3.87 1.67
N ARG A 228 -17.87 -3.20 1.47
CA ARG A 228 -17.38 -2.19 2.43
C ARG A 228 -18.28 -0.95 2.53
N ARG A 229 -18.85 -0.47 1.42
CA ARG A 229 -19.81 0.66 1.42
C ARG A 229 -21.11 0.29 2.12
N SER A 230 -21.41 -0.99 2.13
CA SER A 230 -22.54 -1.63 2.78
C SER A 230 -22.32 -1.98 4.24
N GLY A 231 -21.13 -1.71 4.80
CA GLY A 231 -20.78 -2.02 6.19
C GLY A 231 -20.35 -3.47 6.45
N GLY A 232 -20.39 -4.35 5.45
CA GLY A 232 -19.93 -5.73 5.57
C GLY A 232 -18.43 -5.87 5.36
N HIS A 233 -17.89 -7.03 5.75
CA HIS A 233 -16.50 -7.42 5.46
C HIS A 233 -16.47 -8.54 4.39
N TRP A 234 -15.36 -8.64 3.66
CA TRP A 234 -15.22 -9.55 2.53
C TRP A 234 -14.54 -10.83 3.03
N ALA A 235 -15.28 -11.94 3.16
CA ALA A 235 -14.77 -13.18 3.77
C ALA A 235 -15.22 -14.46 3.03
N GLY A 236 -14.58 -15.59 3.34
CA GLY A 236 -14.95 -16.92 2.82
C GLY A 236 -14.30 -17.34 1.49
N GLY A 237 -13.64 -16.43 0.76
CA GLY A 237 -13.01 -16.70 -0.54
C GLY A 237 -11.48 -16.60 -0.53
N HIS A 238 -10.87 -16.90 -1.67
CA HIS A 238 -9.45 -16.67 -1.92
C HIS A 238 -9.23 -15.26 -2.49
N ASP A 239 -8.58 -14.38 -1.73
CA ASP A 239 -8.29 -12.99 -2.13
C ASP A 239 -6.84 -12.84 -2.63
N PRO A 240 -6.57 -12.80 -3.95
CA PRO A 240 -5.21 -12.61 -4.43
C PRO A 240 -4.62 -11.30 -3.90
N SER A 241 -3.42 -11.38 -3.29
CA SER A 241 -2.86 -10.21 -2.63
C SER A 241 -2.52 -9.09 -3.62
N GLY A 242 -3.38 -8.07 -3.64
CA GLY A 242 -3.22 -6.89 -4.50
C GLY A 242 -1.97 -6.07 -4.16
N HIS A 243 -1.52 -6.08 -2.90
CA HIS A 243 -0.28 -5.42 -2.49
C HIS A 243 0.96 -6.12 -3.04
N VAL A 244 1.02 -7.45 -2.92
CA VAL A 244 2.11 -8.24 -3.50
C VAL A 244 2.13 -8.11 -5.01
N PHE A 245 0.96 -8.19 -5.65
CA PHE A 245 0.79 -8.00 -7.09
C PHE A 245 1.35 -6.65 -7.56
N LEU A 246 0.86 -5.54 -6.98
CA LEU A 246 1.21 -4.20 -7.43
C LEU A 246 2.68 -3.86 -7.13
N ALA A 247 3.19 -4.20 -5.94
CA ALA A 247 4.59 -4.01 -5.60
C ALA A 247 5.52 -4.79 -6.54
N THR A 248 5.14 -6.02 -6.92
CA THR A 248 5.87 -6.83 -7.90
C THR A 248 5.87 -6.18 -9.27
N LEU A 249 4.71 -5.71 -9.78
CA LEU A 249 4.61 -4.98 -11.05
C LEU A 249 5.54 -3.76 -11.09
N MET A 250 5.57 -2.99 -10.01
CA MET A 250 6.37 -1.77 -9.88
C MET A 250 7.86 -2.09 -9.84
N CYS A 251 8.28 -3.08 -9.06
CA CYS A 251 9.66 -3.58 -9.06
C CYS A 251 10.09 -4.06 -10.45
N MET A 252 9.25 -4.86 -11.13
CA MET A 252 9.52 -5.39 -12.45
C MET A 252 9.69 -4.29 -13.49
N PHE A 253 8.82 -3.28 -13.47
CA PHE A 253 8.91 -2.13 -14.36
C PHE A 253 10.23 -1.36 -14.13
N LEU A 254 10.53 -0.97 -12.89
CA LEU A 254 11.72 -0.19 -12.56
C LEU A 254 13.02 -0.94 -12.91
N LEU A 255 13.10 -2.23 -12.59
CA LEU A 255 14.24 -3.08 -12.94
C LEU A 255 14.36 -3.26 -14.47
N GLY A 256 13.24 -3.44 -15.17
CA GLY A 256 13.23 -3.52 -16.63
C GLY A 256 13.78 -2.26 -17.30
N GLU A 257 13.43 -1.09 -16.80
CA GLU A 257 13.94 0.20 -17.30
C GLU A 257 15.41 0.45 -16.87
N LEU A 258 15.80 0.04 -15.66
CA LEU A 258 17.20 0.04 -15.21
C LEU A 258 18.11 -0.79 -16.12
N ARG A 259 17.60 -1.85 -16.76
CA ARG A 259 18.36 -2.59 -17.77
C ARG A 259 18.78 -1.71 -18.94
N VAL A 260 17.92 -0.78 -19.34
CA VAL A 260 18.08 0.06 -20.53
C VAL A 260 19.03 1.21 -20.25
N PHE A 261 18.79 1.99 -19.18
CA PHE A 261 19.57 3.20 -18.91
C PHE A 261 20.49 3.11 -17.68
N GLY A 262 20.38 2.04 -16.88
CA GLY A 262 21.02 1.96 -15.56
C GLY A 262 22.54 2.07 -15.59
N ARG A 263 23.22 1.47 -16.57
CA ARG A 263 24.69 1.60 -16.70
C ARG A 263 25.12 3.06 -16.83
N ARG A 264 24.42 3.84 -17.66
CA ARG A 264 24.73 5.26 -17.89
C ARG A 264 24.36 6.11 -16.68
N ALA A 265 23.19 5.85 -16.10
CA ALA A 265 22.71 6.57 -14.92
C ALA A 265 23.66 6.38 -13.72
N LEU A 266 24.09 5.14 -13.46
CA LEU A 266 25.03 4.80 -12.40
C LEU A 266 26.42 5.37 -12.66
N ALA A 267 26.91 5.36 -13.91
CA ALA A 267 28.18 6.00 -14.27
C ALA A 267 28.15 7.52 -13.99
N HIS A 268 27.04 8.20 -14.34
CA HIS A 268 26.86 9.62 -14.08
C HIS A 268 26.83 9.93 -12.57
N LEU A 269 26.13 9.12 -11.78
CA LEU A 269 26.12 9.23 -10.32
C LEU A 269 27.52 8.98 -9.73
N TYR A 270 28.22 7.95 -10.19
CA TYR A 270 29.55 7.60 -9.69
C TYR A 270 30.60 8.68 -10.01
N ALA A 271 30.47 9.35 -11.15
CA ALA A 271 31.33 10.47 -11.52
C ALA A 271 31.16 11.68 -10.58
N GLN A 272 29.93 11.94 -10.11
CA GLN A 272 29.61 13.08 -9.24
C GLN A 272 29.47 12.70 -7.75
N LYS A 273 29.90 11.49 -7.35
CA LYS A 273 29.72 10.95 -5.98
C LYS A 273 30.22 11.89 -4.88
N TRP A 274 31.37 12.55 -5.09
CA TRP A 274 31.94 13.46 -4.11
C TRP A 274 31.16 14.77 -3.98
N HIS A 275 30.53 15.23 -5.06
CA HIS A 275 29.66 16.41 -5.02
C HIS A 275 28.38 16.10 -4.23
N VAL A 276 27.77 14.94 -4.48
CA VAL A 276 26.59 14.48 -3.74
C VAL A 276 26.94 14.27 -2.26
N LEU A 277 28.08 13.62 -1.97
CA LEU A 277 28.54 13.43 -0.60
C LEU A 277 28.73 14.77 0.12
N ALA A 278 29.36 15.75 -0.54
CA ALA A 278 29.55 17.08 0.04
C ALA A 278 28.21 17.81 0.32
N LEU A 279 27.17 17.59 -0.49
CA LEU A 279 25.83 18.14 -0.22
C LEU A 279 25.17 17.46 0.98
N VAL A 280 25.37 16.15 1.13
CA VAL A 280 24.87 15.38 2.28
C VAL A 280 25.58 15.75 3.57
N THR A 281 26.92 15.84 3.58
CA THR A 281 27.67 16.21 4.79
C THR A 281 27.31 17.62 5.27
N ARG A 282 27.07 18.56 4.34
CA ARG A 282 26.59 19.91 4.66
C ARG A 282 25.26 19.93 5.41
N LEU A 283 24.44 18.89 5.31
CA LEU A 283 23.19 18.79 6.08
C LEU A 283 23.47 18.55 7.57
N PHE A 284 24.54 17.83 7.89
CA PHE A 284 24.94 17.52 9.26
C PHE A 284 25.85 18.61 9.86
N ASP A 285 26.54 19.38 9.03
CA ASP A 285 27.39 20.51 9.45
C ASP A 285 26.62 21.79 9.85
N THR A 286 25.28 21.79 9.77
CA THR A 286 24.41 22.95 10.10
C THR A 286 23.95 22.96 11.56
N GLY A 287 24.57 22.19 12.46
CA GLY A 287 24.14 22.09 13.85
C GLY A 287 24.26 23.40 14.66
N PRO A 288 23.39 23.64 15.67
CA PRO A 288 23.47 24.81 16.55
C PRO A 288 24.81 24.93 17.27
N LEU A 289 25.38 23.80 17.69
CA LEU A 289 26.68 23.72 18.36
C LEU A 289 27.84 24.19 17.46
N TRP A 290 27.83 23.81 16.18
CA TRP A 290 28.82 24.23 15.19
C TRP A 290 28.71 25.72 14.85
N THR A 291 27.50 26.26 14.91
CA THR A 291 27.21 27.68 14.68
C THR A 291 27.64 28.52 15.89
N TRP A 292 27.32 28.04 17.10
CA TRP A 292 27.76 28.66 18.36
C TRP A 292 29.29 28.72 18.47
N ARG A 293 29.98 27.62 18.16
CA ARG A 293 31.46 27.55 18.18
C ARG A 293 32.10 28.52 17.18
N ARG A 294 31.49 28.74 16.01
CA ARG A 294 31.95 29.73 15.01
C ARG A 294 31.76 31.18 15.46
N CYS A 295 30.76 31.47 16.30
CA CYS A 295 30.51 32.81 16.84
C CYS A 295 31.37 33.18 18.06
N GLY A 296 32.15 32.26 18.61
CA GLY A 296 32.94 32.47 19.84
C GLY A 296 34.11 33.46 19.73
N GLY A 297 34.49 33.88 18.51
CA GLY A 297 35.67 34.72 18.28
C GLY A 297 35.43 36.24 18.16
N GLY A 298 34.18 36.73 18.23
CA GLY A 298 33.85 38.13 17.94
C GLY A 298 33.09 38.86 19.05
N SER A 299 33.36 40.16 19.22
CA SER A 299 32.60 41.05 20.10
C SER A 299 31.17 41.24 19.54
N MET A 300 30.26 40.37 19.96
CA MET A 300 28.85 40.41 19.56
C MET A 300 27.95 40.54 20.79
N ARG A 301 26.90 41.36 20.69
CA ARG A 301 25.83 41.46 21.69
C ARG A 301 25.19 40.07 21.93
N CYS A 302 24.86 39.76 23.18
CA CYS A 302 24.33 38.46 23.60
C CYS A 302 23.08 38.06 22.80
N GLY A 303 22.12 38.99 22.61
CA GLY A 303 20.91 38.75 21.81
C GLY A 303 21.18 38.43 20.33
N ALA A 304 22.20 39.03 19.73
CA ALA A 304 22.58 38.75 18.33
C ALA A 304 23.26 37.37 18.18
N ARG A 305 24.00 36.93 19.20
CA ARG A 305 24.56 35.57 19.26
C ARG A 305 23.47 34.52 19.43
N LEU A 306 22.50 34.77 20.31
CA LEU A 306 21.37 33.85 20.54
C LEU A 306 20.48 33.73 19.29
N TRP A 307 20.15 34.85 18.64
CA TRP A 307 19.38 34.85 17.40
C TRP A 307 20.06 34.03 16.30
N ARG A 308 21.36 34.23 16.06
CA ARG A 308 22.10 33.44 15.06
C ARG A 308 22.14 31.97 15.43
N ALA A 309 22.37 31.62 16.70
CA ALA A 309 22.41 30.24 17.13
C ALA A 309 21.05 29.51 17.02
N LEU A 310 19.93 30.21 17.07
CA LEU A 310 18.58 29.62 16.96
C LEU A 310 18.03 29.61 15.54
N VAL A 311 18.27 30.66 14.76
CA VAL A 311 17.63 30.87 13.44
C VAL A 311 18.51 30.47 12.28
N GLU A 312 19.82 30.66 12.39
CA GLU A 312 20.74 30.32 11.30
C GLU A 312 20.82 28.80 11.02
N PRO A 313 20.85 27.90 12.03
CA PRO A 313 20.82 26.45 11.81
C PRO A 313 19.61 25.94 11.03
N PRO A 314 18.34 26.24 11.39
CA PRO A 314 17.19 25.73 10.64
C PRO A 314 17.13 26.30 9.22
N VAL A 315 17.49 27.57 9.02
CA VAL A 315 17.46 28.21 7.69
C VAL A 315 18.58 27.69 6.79
N THR A 316 19.77 27.45 7.33
CA THR A 316 20.88 26.85 6.56
C THR A 316 20.62 25.38 6.25
N CYS A 317 20.07 24.61 7.20
CA CYS A 317 19.60 23.25 6.99
C CYS A 317 18.52 23.20 5.90
N ALA A 318 17.49 24.05 5.97
CA ALA A 318 16.43 24.12 4.95
C ALA A 318 16.99 24.45 3.55
N ARG A 319 17.93 25.40 3.45
CA ARG A 319 18.61 25.71 2.17
C ARG A 319 19.47 24.55 1.67
N ALA A 320 20.17 23.85 2.56
CA ALA A 320 20.96 22.66 2.21
C ALA A 320 20.05 21.52 1.73
N LEU A 321 18.93 21.28 2.42
CA LEU A 321 17.89 20.33 2.01
C LEU A 321 17.31 20.65 0.64
N LEU A 322 16.96 21.91 0.37
CA LEU A 322 16.44 22.33 -0.94
C LEU A 322 17.46 22.11 -2.06
N ARG A 323 18.74 22.41 -1.80
CA ARG A 323 19.83 22.17 -2.77
C ARG A 323 20.05 20.68 -3.01
N LEU A 324 20.07 19.87 -1.96
CA LEU A 324 20.19 18.43 -2.06
C LEU A 324 19.00 17.83 -2.80
N ALA A 325 17.78 18.21 -2.44
CA ALA A 325 16.56 17.76 -3.09
C ALA A 325 16.53 18.13 -4.58
N ARG A 326 16.92 19.36 -4.93
CA ARG A 326 17.04 19.78 -6.33
C ARG A 326 18.12 18.98 -7.07
N CYS A 327 19.28 18.75 -6.47
CA CYS A 327 20.34 17.95 -7.10
C CYS A 327 19.90 16.50 -7.32
N VAL A 328 19.31 15.87 -6.31
CA VAL A 328 18.78 14.50 -6.40
C VAL A 328 17.65 14.41 -7.42
N ALA A 329 16.72 15.38 -7.43
CA ALA A 329 15.60 15.38 -8.36
C ALA A 329 16.06 15.69 -9.80
N CYS A 330 16.86 16.73 -10.03
CA CYS A 330 17.20 17.21 -11.37
C CYS A 330 18.44 16.54 -11.98
N ASP A 331 19.51 16.39 -11.19
CA ASP A 331 20.79 15.91 -11.69
C ASP A 331 20.92 14.39 -11.59
N HIS A 332 20.39 13.81 -10.51
CA HIS A 332 20.54 12.40 -10.18
C HIS A 332 19.23 11.65 -9.84
N PRO A 333 18.20 11.68 -10.72
CA PRO A 333 16.93 11.03 -10.40
C PRO A 333 16.99 9.50 -10.24
N ILE A 334 18.12 8.89 -10.63
CA ILE A 334 18.42 7.48 -10.36
C ILE A 334 18.40 7.16 -8.86
N VAL A 335 18.78 8.11 -8.00
CA VAL A 335 18.73 7.94 -6.55
C VAL A 335 17.28 7.80 -6.08
N LEU A 336 16.35 8.59 -6.63
CA LEU A 336 14.92 8.47 -6.35
C LEU A 336 14.37 7.13 -6.84
N LEU A 337 14.80 6.67 -8.02
CA LEU A 337 14.38 5.38 -8.56
C LEU A 337 14.84 4.22 -7.68
N LEU A 338 16.11 4.23 -7.25
CA LEU A 338 16.65 3.21 -6.35
C LEU A 338 15.98 3.25 -4.98
N ALA A 339 15.72 4.45 -4.45
CA ALA A 339 14.98 4.62 -3.20
C ALA A 339 13.56 4.02 -3.31
N LEU A 340 12.83 4.31 -4.39
CA LEU A 340 11.51 3.71 -4.65
C LEU A 340 11.59 2.19 -4.77
N LEU A 341 12.56 1.66 -5.50
CA LEU A 341 12.75 0.21 -5.62
C LEU A 341 12.96 -0.44 -4.25
N VAL A 342 13.80 0.15 -3.40
CA VAL A 342 14.00 -0.30 -2.02
C VAL A 342 12.70 -0.20 -1.22
N THR A 343 11.94 0.87 -1.35
CA THR A 343 10.63 1.03 -0.69
C THR A 343 9.64 -0.06 -1.11
N TRP A 344 9.58 -0.42 -2.40
CA TRP A 344 8.67 -1.46 -2.89
C TRP A 344 9.11 -2.87 -2.45
N LEU A 345 10.40 -3.15 -2.44
CA LEU A 345 10.93 -4.40 -1.89
C LEU A 345 10.69 -4.48 -0.38
N TRP A 346 10.87 -3.37 0.34
CA TRP A 346 10.56 -3.29 1.76
C TRP A 346 9.08 -3.52 2.03
N GLN A 347 8.18 -2.91 1.25
CA GLN A 347 6.75 -3.16 1.35
C GLN A 347 6.43 -4.64 1.11
N LEU A 348 7.03 -5.25 0.10
CA LEU A 348 6.84 -6.67 -0.23
C LEU A 348 7.32 -7.59 0.92
N LEU A 349 8.44 -7.24 1.54
CA LEU A 349 8.97 -7.91 2.74
C LEU A 349 7.98 -7.79 3.90
N LEU A 350 7.52 -6.56 4.20
CA LEU A 350 6.59 -6.30 5.28
C LEU A 350 5.25 -7.04 5.10
N THR A 351 4.74 -7.13 3.86
CA THR A 351 3.52 -7.90 3.59
C THR A 351 3.70 -9.39 3.90
N ALA A 352 4.89 -9.95 3.61
CA ALA A 352 5.19 -11.35 3.92
C ALA A 352 5.44 -11.59 5.41
N VAL A 353 6.09 -10.65 6.11
CA VAL A 353 6.28 -10.71 7.57
C VAL A 353 4.93 -10.61 8.30
N ALA A 354 4.03 -9.74 7.83
CA ALA A 354 2.69 -9.57 8.39
C ALA A 354 1.71 -10.68 7.94
N SER A 355 2.15 -11.94 8.01
CA SER A 355 1.43 -13.13 7.51
C SER A 355 0.09 -13.41 8.21
N ARG A 356 -0.28 -12.64 9.24
CA ARG A 356 -1.62 -12.71 9.85
C ARG A 356 -2.71 -12.14 8.93
N PHE A 357 -2.36 -11.25 8.01
CA PHE A 357 -3.35 -10.60 7.14
C PHE A 357 -3.59 -11.32 5.81
N HIS A 358 -2.64 -12.17 5.39
CA HIS A 358 -2.72 -12.88 4.14
C HIS A 358 -2.10 -14.27 4.26
N THR A 359 -2.75 -15.25 3.64
CA THR A 359 -2.22 -16.61 3.58
C THR A 359 -1.07 -16.71 2.56
N VAL A 360 -0.23 -17.75 2.70
CA VAL A 360 0.83 -18.05 1.71
C VAL A 360 0.25 -18.19 0.30
N ARG A 361 -0.93 -18.80 0.19
CA ARG A 361 -1.62 -19.00 -1.09
C ARG A 361 -1.99 -17.67 -1.74
N GLU A 362 -2.47 -16.70 -0.96
CA GLU A 362 -2.83 -15.37 -1.46
C GLU A 362 -1.60 -14.61 -1.99
N HIS A 363 -0.48 -14.66 -1.26
CA HIS A 363 0.79 -14.08 -1.72
C HIS A 363 1.30 -14.75 -3.00
N LEU A 364 1.25 -16.09 -3.08
CA LEU A 364 1.65 -16.82 -4.29
C LEU A 364 0.77 -16.48 -5.49
N SER A 365 -0.54 -16.35 -5.30
CA SER A 365 -1.46 -15.97 -6.38
C SER A 365 -1.24 -14.52 -6.86
N GLY A 366 -0.95 -13.58 -5.94
CA GLY A 366 -0.58 -12.21 -6.29
C GLY A 366 0.74 -12.11 -7.06
N LEU A 367 1.75 -12.89 -6.64
CA LEU A 367 3.00 -13.05 -7.41
C LEU A 367 2.71 -13.63 -8.79
N LEU A 368 2.01 -14.76 -8.87
CA LEU A 368 1.70 -15.43 -10.14
C LEU A 368 1.00 -14.48 -11.12
N ALA A 369 -0.02 -13.75 -10.66
CA ALA A 369 -0.73 -12.75 -11.47
C ALA A 369 0.22 -11.66 -12.00
N ALA A 370 1.17 -11.20 -11.20
CA ALA A 370 2.17 -10.24 -11.65
C ALA A 370 3.12 -10.86 -12.69
N TYR A 371 3.57 -12.09 -12.47
CA TYR A 371 4.55 -12.79 -13.30
C TYR A 371 4.01 -13.24 -14.66
N ILE A 372 2.71 -13.53 -14.78
CA ILE A 372 2.10 -13.92 -16.06
C ILE A 372 2.34 -12.83 -17.12
N VAL A 373 2.02 -11.56 -16.82
CA VAL A 373 2.17 -10.48 -17.81
C VAL A 373 3.61 -9.98 -17.90
N THR A 374 4.28 -9.77 -16.76
CA THR A 374 5.67 -9.30 -16.77
C THR A 374 6.60 -10.30 -17.44
N GLY A 375 6.44 -11.60 -17.17
CA GLY A 375 7.17 -12.68 -17.82
C GLY A 375 7.04 -12.64 -19.34
N ILE A 376 5.81 -12.49 -19.87
CA ILE A 376 5.56 -12.39 -21.32
C ILE A 376 6.21 -11.14 -21.91
N VAL A 377 6.02 -9.97 -21.28
CA VAL A 377 6.56 -8.69 -21.76
C VAL A 377 8.09 -8.74 -21.86
N TYR A 378 8.76 -9.22 -20.81
CA TYR A 378 10.22 -9.24 -20.76
C TYR A 378 10.86 -10.45 -21.43
N ALA A 379 10.14 -11.56 -21.61
CA ALA A 379 10.61 -12.68 -22.44
C ALA A 379 10.67 -12.29 -23.93
N ARG A 380 9.68 -11.53 -24.42
CA ARG A 380 9.68 -10.99 -25.79
C ARG A 380 10.87 -10.05 -26.03
N ASP A 381 11.15 -9.18 -25.05
CA ASP A 381 12.33 -8.31 -25.09
C ASP A 381 13.66 -9.10 -25.09
N ALA A 382 13.75 -10.16 -24.28
CA ALA A 382 14.92 -11.02 -24.23
C ALA A 382 15.16 -11.79 -25.54
N ALA A 383 14.08 -12.20 -26.22
CA ALA A 383 14.15 -12.83 -27.54
C ALA A 383 14.56 -11.81 -28.63
N ALA A 384 14.04 -10.58 -28.58
CA ALA A 384 14.37 -9.51 -29.52
C ALA A 384 15.82 -8.99 -29.40
N LEU A 385 16.50 -9.27 -28.29
CA LEU A 385 17.90 -8.87 -28.03
C LEU A 385 18.92 -9.98 -28.33
N ARG A 386 18.50 -11.15 -28.81
CA ARG A 386 19.46 -12.15 -29.30
C ARG A 386 20.05 -11.65 -30.62
N PRO A 387 21.39 -11.53 -30.75
CA PRO A 387 21.98 -11.31 -32.06
C PRO A 387 21.67 -12.53 -32.93
N ILE A 388 21.21 -12.27 -34.16
CA ILE A 388 21.20 -13.26 -35.24
C ILE A 388 22.65 -13.61 -35.56
#